data_AF-A0A0F8Z1V4-F1
#
_entry.id   AF-A0A0F8Z1V4-F1
#
_cell.length_a   1.000
_cell.length_b   1.000
_cell.length_c   1.000
_cell.angle_alpha   90.00
_cell.angle_beta   90.00
_cell.angle_gamma   90.00
#
_symmetry.space_group_name_H-M   'P 1'
#
loop_
_entity.id
_entity.type
_entity.pdbx_description
1 polymer ?
#
loop_
_entity_poly.entity_id
_entity_poly.type
_entity_poly.pdbx_seq_one_letter_code
_entity_poly.pdbx_strand_id
1 'polypeptide(L)'
;HFTEASIDHGSISGLGDDDHPQYINNAEMATISGDISAEIDSDISTHAAGASHDGRYYTETEVNTWRNNVSQTEMGYLDGVSSDIQTQLNDIISSPGITTFSGLTDTPNDYSGGANKFVKVNSGETALEFVTFSATWSGGALSEDIQLNGNNIDYGAVLTVSGTYSGDTRTVTVDGAGVVFGIPLYIESDFNYHAADASAVVSMPCRAIAVQAGTGSKKVLVEGEICDTTWSWSRGDIYISTTSGVLTQTKPSATGEQVQIVGYALSADTMLFNPQYALIEIA
;
A
#
# COMPACT_ATOMS: atom_id res chain seq x y z
N HIS A 1 89.61 100.66 19.91
CA HIS A 1 88.84 99.53 20.47
C HIS A 1 87.42 100.01 20.69
N PHE A 2 86.48 99.53 19.87
CA PHE A 2 85.06 99.60 20.24
C PHE A 2 84.73 98.37 21.08
N THR A 3 83.90 98.56 22.10
CA THR A 3 83.49 97.52 23.06
C THR A 3 82.28 96.76 22.53
N GLU A 4 82.25 95.43 22.71
CA GLU A 4 81.35 94.46 22.06
C GLU A 4 79.85 94.53 22.46
N ALA A 5 79.35 95.66 22.94
CA ALA A 5 78.07 95.76 23.65
C ALA A 5 76.86 96.25 22.82
N SER A 6 77.01 96.51 21.51
CA SER A 6 75.89 96.99 20.67
C SER A 6 76.13 96.78 19.17
N ILE A 7 76.40 95.54 18.75
CA ILE A 7 76.11 95.16 17.36
C ILE A 7 74.63 94.79 17.32
N ASP A 8 73.80 95.77 16.99
CA ASP A 8 72.42 95.51 16.58
C ASP A 8 72.44 94.64 15.32
N HIS A 9 71.94 93.42 15.45
CA HIS A 9 71.85 92.45 14.36
C HIS A 9 70.94 92.93 13.21
N GLY A 10 70.06 93.91 13.44
CA GLY A 10 69.26 94.55 12.38
C GLY A 10 70.01 95.57 11.53
N SER A 11 71.19 96.04 11.95
CA SER A 11 71.92 97.15 11.32
C SER A 11 73.28 96.75 10.71
N ILE A 12 73.62 95.47 10.70
CA ILE A 12 74.87 94.98 10.10
C ILE A 12 74.67 94.73 8.58
N SER A 13 75.44 95.44 7.76
CA SER A 13 75.29 95.41 6.29
C SER A 13 75.72 94.04 5.73
N GLY A 14 74.90 93.45 4.86
CA GLY A 14 75.12 92.09 4.31
C GLY A 14 74.31 90.98 4.99
N LEU A 15 73.19 91.31 5.64
CA LEU A 15 72.13 90.35 6.05
C LEU A 15 70.80 90.59 5.28
N GLY A 16 70.82 91.41 4.23
CA GLY A 16 69.64 91.73 3.41
C GLY A 16 69.51 90.85 2.16
N ASP A 17 70.57 90.11 1.85
CA ASP A 17 70.75 89.17 0.78
C ASP A 17 71.02 87.77 1.34
N ASP A 18 70.76 86.74 0.54
CA ASP A 18 70.85 85.32 0.91
C ASP A 18 72.29 84.76 0.79
N ASP A 19 73.28 85.65 0.85
CA ASP A 19 74.69 85.38 0.57
C ASP A 19 75.41 84.69 1.75
N HIS A 20 74.67 84.30 2.81
CA HIS A 20 75.18 83.59 3.97
C HIS A 20 74.66 82.13 4.01
N PRO A 21 75.23 81.20 3.20
CA PRO A 21 74.70 79.85 2.91
C PRO A 21 74.65 78.86 4.10
N GLN A 22 74.82 79.35 5.33
CA GLN A 22 74.70 78.61 6.58
C GLN A 22 73.39 78.92 7.33
N TYR A 23 72.65 79.97 6.95
CA TYR A 23 71.37 80.32 7.56
C TYR A 23 70.25 80.21 6.52
N ILE A 24 69.18 79.52 6.89
CA ILE A 24 67.94 79.47 6.10
C ILE A 24 67.12 80.70 6.49
N ASN A 25 66.70 81.49 5.51
CA ASN A 25 65.93 82.71 5.78
C ASN A 25 64.45 82.40 6.12
N ASN A 26 63.73 83.40 6.62
CA ASN A 26 62.37 83.21 7.12
C ASN A 26 61.34 82.86 6.01
N ALA A 27 61.63 83.16 4.75
CA ALA A 27 60.78 82.84 3.60
C ALA A 27 61.06 81.43 3.06
N GLU A 28 62.32 81.01 3.03
CA GLU A 28 62.71 79.62 2.76
C GLU A 28 62.13 78.68 3.83
N MET A 29 62.25 79.01 5.12
CA MET A 29 61.64 78.22 6.20
C MET A 29 60.12 78.09 6.07
N ALA A 30 59.44 79.15 5.62
CA ALA A 30 58.00 79.11 5.35
C ALA A 30 57.67 78.22 4.13
N THR A 31 58.49 78.27 3.09
CA THR A 31 58.38 77.40 1.90
C THR A 31 58.58 75.93 2.28
N ILE A 32 59.70 75.60 2.93
CA ILE A 32 60.02 74.25 3.41
C ILE A 32 58.93 73.72 4.35
N SER A 33 58.42 74.54 5.28
CA SER A 33 57.32 74.13 6.16
C SER A 33 56.00 73.92 5.41
N GLY A 34 55.75 74.70 4.35
CA GLY A 34 54.58 74.54 3.47
C GLY A 34 54.65 73.25 2.66
N ASP A 35 55.78 73.01 1.99
CA ASP A 35 56.04 71.82 1.18
C ASP A 35 55.99 70.54 2.03
N ILE A 36 56.61 70.54 3.22
CA ILE A 36 56.53 69.41 4.17
C ILE A 36 55.09 69.17 4.62
N SER A 37 54.31 70.22 4.89
CA SER A 37 52.90 70.06 5.28
C SER A 37 52.07 69.50 4.12
N ALA A 38 52.30 69.97 2.89
CA ALA A 38 51.59 69.50 1.70
C ALA A 38 51.91 68.04 1.36
N GLU A 39 53.18 67.62 1.48
CA GLU A 39 53.58 66.21 1.30
C GLU A 39 53.01 65.32 2.42
N ILE A 40 53.05 65.76 3.68
CA ILE A 40 52.45 65.01 4.81
C ILE A 40 50.93 64.85 4.63
N ASP A 41 50.22 65.93 4.26
CA ASP A 41 48.79 65.89 4.01
C ASP A 41 48.44 65.01 2.79
N SER A 42 49.27 65.05 1.74
CA SER A 42 49.16 64.18 0.55
C SER A 42 49.36 62.70 0.90
N ASP A 43 50.41 62.37 1.64
CA ASP A 43 50.71 60.99 2.09
C ASP A 43 49.60 60.47 3.02
N ILE A 44 49.16 61.25 4.01
CA ILE A 44 48.08 60.84 4.92
C ILE A 44 46.75 60.68 4.16
N SER A 45 46.43 61.58 3.23
CA SER A 45 45.22 61.49 2.41
C SER A 45 45.23 60.28 1.48
N THR A 46 46.37 59.98 0.86
CA THR A 46 46.53 58.79 0.00
C THR A 46 46.61 57.49 0.79
N HIS A 47 47.14 57.49 2.02
CA HIS A 47 47.05 56.36 2.94
C HIS A 47 45.62 56.03 3.33
N ALA A 48 44.77 57.03 3.56
CA ALA A 48 43.35 56.83 3.91
C ALA A 48 42.48 56.30 2.75
N ALA A 49 42.92 56.50 1.49
CA ALA A 49 42.19 56.08 0.28
C ALA A 49 42.86 54.92 -0.49
N GLY A 50 44.09 54.55 -0.13
CA GLY A 50 44.89 53.55 -0.82
C GLY A 50 44.75 52.15 -0.22
N ALA A 51 44.82 51.13 -1.08
CA ALA A 51 44.92 49.72 -0.67
C ALA A 51 46.30 49.36 -0.04
N SER A 52 47.04 50.35 0.46
CA SER A 52 48.30 50.20 1.20
C SER A 52 48.07 49.77 2.65
N HIS A 53 46.85 49.95 3.18
CA HIS A 53 46.41 49.24 4.37
C HIS A 53 46.37 47.73 4.08
N ASP A 54 47.36 47.03 4.62
CA ASP A 54 47.33 45.59 4.83
C ASP A 54 45.98 45.20 5.46
N GLY A 55 45.13 44.51 4.68
CA GLY A 55 43.72 44.21 4.99
C GLY A 55 43.48 43.30 6.21
N ARG A 56 44.51 43.11 7.04
CA ARG A 56 44.48 42.52 8.37
C ARG A 56 44.16 43.56 9.47
N TYR A 57 44.24 44.86 9.18
CA TYR A 57 43.95 45.95 10.13
C TYR A 57 42.65 46.69 9.80
N TYR A 58 41.56 46.22 10.38
CA TYR A 58 40.26 46.92 10.43
C TYR A 58 40.26 47.90 11.61
N THR A 59 39.57 49.04 11.51
CA THR A 59 39.38 49.91 12.69
C THR A 59 38.51 49.20 13.74
N GLU A 60 38.69 49.52 15.02
CA GLU A 60 37.89 48.91 16.12
C GLU A 60 36.37 49.11 15.92
N THR A 61 35.98 50.20 15.26
CA THR A 61 34.59 50.43 14.83
C THR A 61 34.15 49.43 13.76
N GLU A 62 34.95 49.23 12.70
CA GLU A 62 34.63 48.26 11.63
C GLU A 62 34.60 46.81 12.12
N VAL A 63 35.47 46.45 13.08
CA VAL A 63 35.43 45.14 13.76
C VAL A 63 34.12 44.92 14.49
N ASN A 64 33.61 45.94 15.20
CA ASN A 64 32.38 45.82 15.99
C ASN A 64 31.08 46.03 15.20
N THR A 65 31.13 46.69 14.03
CA THR A 65 29.91 47.15 13.34
C THR A 65 29.14 46.06 12.61
N TRP A 66 29.78 44.96 12.19
CA TRP A 66 29.10 43.94 11.35
C TRP A 66 28.25 42.91 12.10
N ARG A 67 28.29 42.88 13.44
CA ARG A 67 27.23 42.45 14.37
C ARG A 67 27.79 42.60 15.79
N ASN A 68 27.05 43.26 16.68
CA ASN A 68 27.41 43.32 18.10
C ASN A 68 27.71 41.89 18.63
N ASN A 69 28.93 41.67 19.15
CA ASN A 69 29.46 40.42 19.70
C ASN A 69 29.93 39.33 18.71
N VAL A 70 30.44 39.65 17.52
CA VAL A 70 31.15 38.68 16.66
C VAL A 70 32.51 39.24 16.21
N SER A 71 33.59 38.54 16.53
CA SER A 71 34.95 38.91 16.13
C SER A 71 35.30 38.50 14.69
N GLN A 72 36.35 39.10 14.12
CA GLN A 72 36.88 38.68 12.80
C GLN A 72 37.29 37.20 12.75
N THR A 73 37.81 36.64 13.84
CA THR A 73 38.19 35.21 13.90
C THR A 73 36.96 34.32 13.77
N GLU A 74 35.86 34.69 14.43
CA GLU A 74 34.57 33.99 14.32
C GLU A 74 33.94 34.18 12.94
N MET A 75 34.16 35.32 12.28
CA MET A 75 33.79 35.51 10.87
C MET A 75 34.64 34.67 9.91
N GLY A 76 35.94 34.48 10.19
CA GLY A 76 36.82 33.58 9.45
C GLY A 76 36.41 32.10 9.57
N TYR A 77 35.67 31.72 10.62
CA TYR A 77 35.04 30.40 10.72
C TYR A 77 33.73 30.29 9.91
N LEU A 78 33.14 31.41 9.48
CA LEU A 78 31.90 31.46 8.71
C LEU A 78 32.15 31.65 7.20
N ASP A 79 33.32 32.17 6.84
CA ASP A 79 33.86 32.13 5.48
C ASP A 79 34.08 30.68 5.01
N GLY A 80 33.84 30.41 3.73
CA GLY A 80 33.70 29.06 3.18
C GLY A 80 32.43 28.33 3.66
N VAL A 81 32.22 28.19 4.97
CA VAL A 81 31.09 27.46 5.59
C VAL A 81 29.74 27.96 5.09
N SER A 82 29.56 29.26 4.88
CA SER A 82 28.32 29.81 4.30
C SER A 82 28.07 29.33 2.86
N SER A 83 29.13 29.16 2.07
CA SER A 83 29.06 28.64 0.69
C SER A 83 28.83 27.13 0.67
N ASP A 84 29.46 26.39 1.59
CA ASP A 84 29.27 24.95 1.74
C ASP A 84 27.84 24.61 2.17
N ILE A 85 27.29 25.34 3.14
CA ILE A 85 25.89 25.21 3.56
C ILE A 85 24.94 25.57 2.42
N GLN A 86 25.20 26.64 1.66
CA GLN A 86 24.38 27.00 0.51
C GLN A 86 24.41 25.92 -0.58
N THR A 87 25.55 25.26 -0.79
CA THR A 87 25.71 24.13 -1.70
C THR A 87 24.90 22.93 -1.22
N GLN A 88 25.06 22.52 0.05
CA GLN A 88 24.28 21.43 0.66
C GLN A 88 22.76 21.67 0.57
N LEU A 89 22.30 22.90 0.80
CA LEU A 89 20.88 23.25 0.66
C LEU A 89 20.40 23.15 -0.78
N ASN A 90 21.21 23.61 -1.75
CA ASN A 90 20.88 23.49 -3.18
C ASN A 90 20.79 22.01 -3.61
N ASP A 91 21.70 21.16 -3.14
CA ASP A 91 21.70 19.72 -3.42
C ASP A 91 20.48 19.01 -2.82
N ILE A 92 20.08 19.37 -1.59
CA ILE A 92 18.87 18.84 -0.94
C ILE A 92 17.59 19.29 -1.68
N ILE A 93 17.50 20.57 -2.05
CA ILE A 93 16.31 21.14 -2.73
C ILE A 93 16.18 20.62 -4.17
N SER A 94 17.31 20.36 -4.84
CA SER A 94 17.35 19.84 -6.22
C SER A 94 17.19 18.33 -6.34
N SER A 95 17.11 17.61 -5.22
CA SER A 95 16.75 16.19 -5.16
C SER A 95 15.28 16.01 -4.75
N PRO A 96 14.30 16.19 -5.68
CA PRO A 96 12.94 15.82 -5.39
C PRO A 96 12.92 14.31 -5.14
N GLY A 97 12.45 13.90 -3.95
CA GLY A 97 12.27 12.50 -3.63
C GLY A 97 11.33 11.79 -4.62
N ILE A 98 11.25 10.47 -4.53
CA ILE A 98 10.38 9.67 -5.41
C ILE A 98 8.92 10.19 -5.33
N THR A 99 8.44 10.75 -6.43
CA THR A 99 7.09 11.37 -6.55
C THR A 99 6.07 10.50 -7.28
N THR A 100 6.51 9.40 -7.88
CA THR A 100 5.67 8.45 -8.63
C THR A 100 5.84 7.04 -8.10
N PHE A 101 4.80 6.21 -8.17
CA PHE A 101 4.86 4.81 -7.74
C PHE A 101 6.01 4.07 -8.45
N SER A 102 6.11 4.20 -9.78
CA SER A 102 7.17 3.60 -10.61
C SER A 102 8.59 4.17 -10.41
N GLY A 103 8.76 5.18 -9.55
CA GLY A 103 10.08 5.65 -9.12
C GLY A 103 10.62 4.89 -7.89
N LEU A 104 9.78 4.09 -7.23
CA LEU A 104 10.19 3.25 -6.11
C LEU A 104 10.96 2.03 -6.62
N THR A 105 12.10 1.73 -6.01
CA THR A 105 13.04 0.68 -6.47
C THR A 105 12.51 -0.74 -6.36
N ASP A 106 11.43 -0.94 -5.62
CA ASP A 106 10.74 -2.20 -5.37
C ASP A 106 9.40 -2.31 -6.12
N THR A 107 9.14 -1.44 -7.10
CA THR A 107 7.91 -1.45 -7.91
C THR A 107 8.18 -1.78 -9.38
N PRO A 108 7.13 -2.09 -10.17
CA PRO A 108 7.26 -2.15 -11.63
C PRO A 108 7.69 -0.80 -12.22
N ASN A 109 8.74 -0.82 -13.04
CA ASN A 109 9.39 0.37 -13.62
C ASN A 109 8.46 1.26 -14.48
N ASP A 110 7.36 0.72 -14.99
CA ASP A 110 6.33 1.47 -15.72
C ASP A 110 4.96 0.75 -15.64
N TYR A 111 3.92 1.37 -16.21
CA TYR A 111 2.57 0.81 -16.31
C TYR A 111 2.30 0.02 -17.61
N SER A 112 3.34 -0.31 -18.39
CA SER A 112 3.21 -0.98 -19.69
C SER A 112 2.67 -2.40 -19.51
N GLY A 113 1.51 -2.68 -20.11
CA GLY A 113 0.78 -3.92 -19.83
C GLY A 113 0.26 -4.06 -18.39
N GLY A 114 0.22 -2.96 -17.63
CA GLY A 114 -0.32 -2.85 -16.27
C GLY A 114 -1.81 -2.50 -16.19
N ALA A 115 -2.47 -2.21 -17.32
CA ALA A 115 -3.87 -1.84 -17.37
C ALA A 115 -4.77 -2.90 -16.70
N ASN A 116 -5.64 -2.46 -15.78
CA ASN A 116 -6.57 -3.30 -15.01
C ASN A 116 -5.91 -4.40 -14.15
N LYS A 117 -4.61 -4.30 -13.87
CA LYS A 117 -3.90 -5.20 -12.95
C LYS A 117 -3.91 -4.65 -11.51
N PHE A 118 -3.73 -5.55 -10.56
CA PHE A 118 -3.58 -5.25 -9.15
C PHE A 118 -2.11 -5.27 -8.77
N VAL A 119 -1.74 -4.45 -7.79
CA VAL A 119 -0.44 -4.54 -7.12
C VAL A 119 -0.50 -5.65 -6.08
N LYS A 120 0.51 -6.53 -6.06
CA LYS A 120 0.74 -7.44 -4.93
C LYS A 120 2.22 -7.55 -4.60
N VAL A 121 2.53 -8.09 -3.42
CA VAL A 121 3.89 -8.55 -3.10
C VAL A 121 4.26 -9.74 -4.00
N ASN A 122 5.50 -9.75 -4.49
CA ASN A 122 6.01 -10.81 -5.34
C ASN A 122 6.19 -12.13 -4.55
N SER A 123 6.34 -13.26 -5.25
CA SER A 123 6.50 -14.57 -4.59
C SER A 123 7.80 -14.72 -3.78
N GLY A 124 8.73 -13.76 -3.89
CA GLY A 124 9.98 -13.74 -3.13
C GLY A 124 9.94 -12.83 -1.90
N GLU A 125 8.83 -12.13 -1.65
CA GLU A 125 8.67 -11.13 -0.59
C GLU A 125 9.67 -9.95 -0.67
N THR A 126 10.22 -9.68 -1.86
CA THR A 126 11.29 -8.69 -2.09
C THR A 126 10.87 -7.44 -2.86
N ALA A 127 9.73 -7.47 -3.55
CA ALA A 127 9.23 -6.38 -4.38
C ALA A 127 7.72 -6.48 -4.60
N LEU A 128 7.15 -5.47 -5.24
CA LEU A 128 5.79 -5.41 -5.74
C LEU A 128 5.73 -5.76 -7.23
N GLU A 129 4.65 -6.43 -7.66
CA GLU A 129 4.40 -6.78 -9.05
C GLU A 129 2.95 -6.49 -9.47
N PHE A 130 2.74 -6.19 -10.76
CA PHE A 130 1.40 -6.08 -11.34
C PHE A 130 0.89 -7.43 -11.82
N VAL A 131 -0.19 -7.92 -11.20
CA VAL A 131 -0.85 -9.17 -11.60
C VAL A 131 -2.25 -8.96 -12.15
N THR A 132 -2.60 -9.78 -13.14
CA THR A 132 -3.99 -10.00 -13.52
C THR A 132 -4.73 -10.65 -12.34
N PHE A 133 -5.91 -10.16 -12.00
CA PHE A 133 -6.78 -10.85 -11.05
C PHE A 133 -7.36 -12.11 -11.69
N SER A 134 -6.66 -13.24 -11.52
CA SER A 134 -7.18 -14.56 -11.87
C SER A 134 -7.92 -15.11 -10.66
N ALA A 135 -9.25 -14.94 -10.64
CA ALA A 135 -10.13 -15.40 -9.57
C ALA A 135 -10.32 -16.93 -9.59
N THR A 136 -9.23 -17.69 -9.45
CA THR A 136 -9.34 -19.09 -8.99
C THR A 136 -9.60 -19.04 -7.49
N TRP A 137 -10.86 -18.77 -7.13
CA TRP A 137 -11.31 -18.54 -5.75
C TRP A 137 -11.31 -19.85 -4.95
N SER A 138 -10.12 -20.32 -4.60
CA SER A 138 -9.87 -21.57 -3.89
C SER A 138 -10.07 -21.40 -2.37
N GLY A 139 -11.33 -21.29 -1.93
CA GLY A 139 -11.70 -21.56 -0.53
C GLY A 139 -12.02 -20.37 0.38
N GLY A 140 -12.31 -19.18 -0.16
CA GLY A 140 -13.03 -18.16 0.61
C GLY A 140 -14.54 -18.41 0.57
N ALA A 141 -15.30 -17.88 1.54
CA ALA A 141 -16.72 -17.64 1.28
C ALA A 141 -16.81 -16.55 0.21
N LEU A 142 -17.51 -16.80 -0.90
CA LEU A 142 -18.03 -15.68 -1.68
C LEU A 142 -19.05 -14.97 -0.77
N SER A 143 -18.81 -13.70 -0.50
CA SER A 143 -19.72 -12.83 0.25
C SER A 143 -20.16 -11.69 -0.68
N GLU A 144 -21.47 -11.44 -0.76
CA GLU A 144 -22.22 -10.51 -1.63
C GLU A 144 -22.70 -11.00 -3.03
N ASP A 145 -22.96 -12.25 -3.43
CA ASP A 145 -22.76 -13.61 -2.87
C ASP A 145 -22.46 -14.58 -4.05
N ILE A 146 -23.18 -14.47 -5.18
CA ILE A 146 -22.85 -15.20 -6.44
C ILE A 146 -22.77 -14.21 -7.61
N GLN A 147 -21.57 -14.08 -8.20
CA GLN A 147 -21.38 -13.43 -9.51
C GLN A 147 -20.62 -14.37 -10.45
N LEU A 148 -21.32 -14.86 -11.49
CA LEU A 148 -20.76 -15.74 -12.51
C LEU A 148 -20.52 -14.92 -13.78
N ASN A 149 -19.29 -14.43 -13.96
CA ASN A 149 -18.87 -13.63 -15.12
C ASN A 149 -18.70 -14.46 -16.41
N GLY A 150 -19.63 -15.39 -16.64
CA GLY A 150 -19.60 -16.42 -17.68
C GLY A 150 -20.89 -17.25 -17.79
N ASN A 151 -22.06 -16.61 -17.60
CA ASN A 151 -23.44 -17.07 -17.85
C ASN A 151 -23.98 -18.35 -17.17
N ASN A 152 -23.18 -19.40 -16.99
CA ASN A 152 -23.63 -20.73 -16.59
C ASN A 152 -23.17 -21.08 -15.17
N ILE A 153 -24.04 -21.75 -14.41
CA ILE A 153 -23.63 -22.56 -13.26
C ILE A 153 -23.13 -23.90 -13.84
N ASP A 154 -21.84 -24.18 -13.66
CA ASP A 154 -21.27 -25.50 -13.94
C ASP A 154 -21.35 -26.35 -12.66
N TYR A 155 -22.11 -27.44 -12.72
CA TYR A 155 -22.27 -28.39 -11.61
C TYR A 155 -21.14 -29.44 -11.57
N GLY A 156 -20.23 -29.42 -12.55
CA GLY A 156 -19.11 -30.33 -12.70
C GLY A 156 -19.45 -31.58 -13.54
N ALA A 157 -18.53 -32.54 -13.53
CA ALA A 157 -18.76 -33.85 -14.12
C ALA A 157 -19.58 -34.74 -13.17
N VAL A 158 -20.44 -35.60 -13.74
CA VAL A 158 -21.26 -36.56 -13.00
C VAL A 158 -20.41 -37.36 -12.01
N LEU A 159 -20.87 -37.47 -10.77
CA LEU A 159 -20.15 -38.16 -9.70
C LEU A 159 -19.96 -39.66 -10.01
N THR A 160 -18.84 -40.23 -9.54
CA THR A 160 -18.43 -41.62 -9.81
C THR A 160 -17.88 -42.37 -8.60
N VAL A 161 -17.98 -41.80 -7.39
CA VAL A 161 -17.41 -42.35 -6.15
C VAL A 161 -18.49 -42.49 -5.09
N SER A 162 -18.66 -43.68 -4.51
CA SER A 162 -19.65 -43.92 -3.47
C SER A 162 -19.44 -43.02 -2.25
N GLY A 163 -20.55 -42.53 -1.68
CA GLY A 163 -20.53 -41.60 -0.54
C GLY A 163 -20.31 -40.13 -0.92
N THR A 164 -20.22 -39.81 -2.22
CA THR A 164 -20.07 -38.41 -2.68
C THR A 164 -21.40 -37.78 -3.05
N TYR A 165 -21.48 -36.46 -2.89
CA TYR A 165 -22.64 -35.62 -3.21
C TYR A 165 -22.18 -34.22 -3.62
N SER A 166 -22.97 -33.54 -4.43
CA SER A 166 -22.73 -32.17 -4.89
C SER A 166 -24.06 -31.44 -5.06
N GLY A 167 -24.20 -30.23 -4.52
CA GLY A 167 -25.43 -29.44 -4.59
C GLY A 167 -25.82 -28.81 -3.26
N ASP A 168 -27.09 -28.46 -3.14
CA ASP A 168 -27.65 -27.73 -2.02
C ASP A 168 -27.82 -28.64 -0.80
N THR A 169 -27.19 -28.26 0.31
CA THR A 169 -27.23 -29.03 1.56
C THR A 169 -27.75 -28.21 2.72
N ARG A 170 -28.41 -28.88 3.66
CA ARG A 170 -28.96 -28.27 4.87
C ARG A 170 -28.62 -29.11 6.09
N THR A 171 -28.34 -28.46 7.21
CA THR A 171 -28.29 -29.12 8.52
C THR A 171 -29.70 -29.14 9.12
N VAL A 172 -30.17 -30.32 9.50
CA VAL A 172 -31.51 -30.59 10.04
C VAL A 172 -31.41 -31.57 11.22
N THR A 173 -32.48 -31.69 12.01
CA THR A 173 -32.59 -32.76 13.01
C THR A 173 -33.11 -34.04 12.34
N VAL A 174 -32.37 -35.13 12.47
CA VAL A 174 -32.79 -36.48 12.08
C VAL A 174 -33.02 -37.29 13.35
N ASP A 175 -34.14 -37.98 13.48
CA ASP A 175 -34.47 -38.84 14.63
C ASP A 175 -34.74 -40.30 14.25
N GLY A 176 -34.95 -40.59 12.97
CA GLY A 176 -35.06 -41.94 12.44
C GLY A 176 -33.86 -42.83 12.77
N ALA A 177 -34.09 -43.82 13.62
CA ALA A 177 -33.09 -44.84 13.96
C ALA A 177 -32.83 -45.74 12.75
N GLY A 178 -31.64 -45.63 12.16
CA GLY A 178 -31.23 -46.39 10.97
C GLY A 178 -31.01 -45.52 9.72
N VAL A 179 -31.16 -44.21 9.79
CA VAL A 179 -30.77 -43.32 8.68
C VAL A 179 -29.27 -43.44 8.41
N VAL A 180 -28.93 -43.78 7.17
CA VAL A 180 -27.56 -43.89 6.61
C VAL A 180 -27.47 -43.08 5.31
N PHE A 181 -26.30 -43.05 4.67
CA PHE A 181 -26.14 -42.41 3.37
C PHE A 181 -27.14 -42.97 2.33
N GLY A 182 -27.73 -42.10 1.51
CA GLY A 182 -28.67 -42.49 0.45
C GLY A 182 -30.11 -42.75 0.90
N ILE A 183 -30.43 -42.64 2.20
CA ILE A 183 -31.81 -42.80 2.69
C ILE A 183 -32.64 -41.54 2.36
N PRO A 184 -33.78 -41.66 1.63
CA PRO A 184 -34.71 -40.57 1.43
C PRO A 184 -35.47 -40.23 2.73
N LEU A 185 -35.71 -38.94 2.97
CA LEU A 185 -36.26 -38.43 4.22
C LEU A 185 -37.51 -37.56 3.98
N TYR A 186 -38.57 -37.82 4.74
CA TYR A 186 -39.72 -36.92 4.89
C TYR A 186 -39.56 -36.04 6.15
N ILE A 187 -40.50 -35.12 6.37
CA ILE A 187 -40.53 -34.27 7.57
C ILE A 187 -41.73 -34.68 8.43
N GLU A 188 -41.49 -35.00 9.69
CA GLU A 188 -42.51 -35.36 10.68
C GLU A 188 -43.23 -34.12 11.24
N SER A 189 -44.31 -34.35 12.00
CA SER A 189 -45.14 -33.26 12.56
C SER A 189 -44.44 -32.33 13.57
N ASP A 190 -43.25 -32.72 14.04
CA ASP A 190 -42.39 -31.94 14.94
C ASP A 190 -41.22 -31.23 14.21
N PHE A 191 -41.21 -31.30 12.87
CA PHE A 191 -40.18 -30.77 11.97
C PHE A 191 -38.84 -31.52 11.93
N ASN A 192 -38.74 -32.70 12.54
CA ASN A 192 -37.60 -33.60 12.36
C ASN A 192 -37.70 -34.41 11.06
N TYR A 193 -36.59 -35.03 10.66
CA TYR A 193 -36.48 -35.81 9.44
C TYR A 193 -36.35 -37.31 9.72
N HIS A 194 -37.26 -38.09 9.14
CA HIS A 194 -37.32 -39.55 9.27
C HIS A 194 -37.36 -40.22 7.89
N ALA A 195 -37.02 -41.51 7.80
CA ALA A 195 -36.99 -42.27 6.55
C ALA A 195 -38.36 -42.30 5.85
N ALA A 196 -38.41 -41.86 4.59
CA ALA A 196 -39.62 -41.78 3.77
C ALA A 196 -40.12 -43.17 3.35
N ASP A 197 -41.44 -43.33 3.26
CA ASP A 197 -42.08 -44.60 2.90
C ASP A 197 -43.35 -44.33 2.08
N ALA A 198 -43.42 -44.88 0.87
CA ALA A 198 -44.53 -44.67 -0.06
C ALA A 198 -45.81 -45.44 0.28
N SER A 199 -45.82 -46.30 1.30
CA SER A 199 -46.99 -47.11 1.67
C SER A 199 -48.15 -46.31 2.25
N ALA A 200 -47.91 -45.08 2.72
CA ALA A 200 -48.93 -44.17 3.23
C ALA A 200 -48.56 -42.69 3.07
N VAL A 201 -49.56 -41.81 3.08
CA VAL A 201 -49.37 -40.35 3.00
C VAL A 201 -48.64 -39.74 4.20
N VAL A 202 -48.67 -40.40 5.37
CA VAL A 202 -48.08 -39.86 6.62
C VAL A 202 -46.55 -39.82 6.61
N SER A 203 -45.92 -40.65 5.79
CA SER A 203 -44.46 -40.81 5.63
C SER A 203 -43.94 -40.16 4.34
N MET A 204 -44.71 -39.23 3.78
CA MET A 204 -44.50 -38.57 2.49
C MET A 204 -44.90 -37.08 2.58
N PRO A 205 -44.40 -36.19 1.68
CA PRO A 205 -43.40 -36.44 0.65
C PRO A 205 -41.98 -36.52 1.23
N CYS A 206 -41.09 -37.22 0.52
CA CYS A 206 -39.66 -37.03 0.64
C CYS A 206 -39.27 -35.58 0.27
N ARG A 207 -38.35 -35.00 1.04
CA ARG A 207 -37.91 -33.59 0.91
C ARG A 207 -36.38 -33.42 0.96
N ALA A 208 -35.66 -34.46 1.35
CA ALA A 208 -34.21 -34.47 1.38
C ALA A 208 -33.69 -35.91 1.29
N ILE A 209 -32.41 -36.09 1.00
CA ILE A 209 -31.71 -37.38 1.07
C ILE A 209 -30.54 -37.29 2.04
N ALA A 210 -30.36 -38.32 2.85
CA ALA A 210 -29.34 -38.37 3.88
C ALA A 210 -27.93 -38.47 3.27
N VAL A 211 -27.06 -37.53 3.60
CA VAL A 211 -25.61 -37.59 3.27
C VAL A 211 -24.73 -37.83 4.50
N GLN A 212 -25.34 -38.03 5.67
CA GLN A 212 -24.71 -38.40 6.93
C GLN A 212 -25.58 -39.40 7.69
N ALA A 213 -24.95 -40.35 8.37
CA ALA A 213 -25.64 -41.41 9.11
C ALA A 213 -25.95 -41.03 10.58
N GLY A 214 -26.97 -41.67 11.13
CA GLY A 214 -27.41 -41.56 12.52
C GLY A 214 -28.33 -40.37 12.81
N THR A 215 -28.70 -40.21 14.08
CA THR A 215 -29.66 -39.20 14.57
C THR A 215 -28.98 -37.96 15.16
N GLY A 216 -29.79 -36.94 15.51
CA GLY A 216 -29.37 -35.62 15.95
C GLY A 216 -29.22 -34.63 14.80
N SER A 217 -28.37 -33.61 14.99
CA SER A 217 -28.05 -32.63 13.94
C SER A 217 -27.22 -33.29 12.83
N LYS A 218 -27.76 -33.34 11.61
CA LYS A 218 -27.17 -34.01 10.44
C LYS A 218 -27.29 -33.15 9.19
N LYS A 219 -26.33 -33.28 8.29
CA LYS A 219 -26.41 -32.74 6.94
C LYS A 219 -27.23 -33.66 6.04
N VAL A 220 -28.15 -33.06 5.29
CA VAL A 220 -28.92 -33.68 4.21
C VAL A 220 -28.71 -32.90 2.91
N LEU A 221 -28.89 -33.55 1.77
CA LEU A 221 -28.94 -32.93 0.44
C LEU A 221 -30.42 -32.63 0.11
N VAL A 222 -30.72 -31.42 -0.35
CA VAL A 222 -32.09 -31.01 -0.73
C VAL A 222 -32.28 -30.97 -2.24
N GLU A 223 -31.23 -30.65 -3.00
CA GLU A 223 -31.17 -30.76 -4.46
C GLU A 223 -29.72 -30.97 -4.89
N GLY A 224 -29.46 -31.84 -5.87
CA GLY A 224 -28.12 -32.06 -6.42
C GLY A 224 -27.80 -33.51 -6.76
N GLU A 225 -26.54 -33.80 -7.11
CA GLU A 225 -26.06 -35.15 -7.37
C GLU A 225 -25.71 -35.90 -6.07
N ILE A 226 -25.96 -37.21 -6.09
CA ILE A 226 -25.53 -38.15 -5.05
C ILE A 226 -25.14 -39.49 -5.70
N CYS A 227 -24.04 -40.08 -5.25
CA CYS A 227 -23.44 -41.28 -5.83
C CYS A 227 -23.23 -42.38 -4.78
N ASP A 228 -23.70 -43.59 -5.09
CA ASP A 228 -23.37 -44.83 -4.40
C ASP A 228 -23.20 -45.96 -5.43
N THR A 229 -21.98 -46.49 -5.54
CA THR A 229 -21.61 -47.59 -6.45
C THR A 229 -22.16 -48.97 -6.04
N THR A 230 -23.06 -49.02 -5.05
CA THR A 230 -23.89 -50.19 -4.75
C THR A 230 -25.27 -50.12 -5.42
N TRP A 231 -25.64 -48.97 -5.99
CA TRP A 231 -26.82 -48.83 -6.84
C TRP A 231 -26.62 -49.48 -8.20
N SER A 232 -27.71 -49.60 -8.97
CA SER A 232 -27.71 -50.24 -10.29
C SER A 232 -28.83 -49.66 -11.17
N TRP A 233 -28.90 -48.33 -11.20
CA TRP A 233 -29.95 -47.60 -11.90
C TRP A 233 -29.90 -47.82 -13.41
N SER A 234 -31.09 -47.95 -14.00
CA SER A 234 -31.30 -47.78 -15.44
C SER A 234 -31.68 -46.33 -15.75
N ARG A 235 -31.59 -45.93 -17.02
CA ARG A 235 -32.07 -44.61 -17.45
C ARG A 235 -33.58 -44.48 -17.16
N GLY A 236 -33.94 -43.59 -16.24
CA GLY A 236 -35.34 -43.30 -15.89
C GLY A 236 -35.48 -42.57 -14.56
N ASP A 237 -36.73 -42.30 -14.20
CA ASP A 237 -37.11 -41.67 -12.94
C ASP A 237 -36.84 -42.60 -11.76
N ILE A 238 -36.64 -42.02 -10.58
CA ILE A 238 -36.45 -42.72 -9.30
C ILE A 238 -37.55 -42.26 -8.34
N TYR A 239 -38.17 -43.22 -7.67
CA TYR A 239 -39.31 -43.09 -6.77
C TYR A 239 -38.94 -43.48 -5.34
N ILE A 240 -39.77 -43.05 -4.37
CA ILE A 240 -39.78 -43.66 -3.03
C ILE A 240 -40.43 -45.05 -3.10
N SER A 241 -39.82 -46.01 -2.42
CA SER A 241 -40.35 -47.36 -2.26
C SER A 241 -41.37 -47.45 -1.13
N THR A 242 -42.22 -48.47 -1.17
CA THR A 242 -43.11 -48.87 -0.06
C THR A 242 -42.39 -49.67 1.03
N THR A 243 -41.07 -49.80 0.91
CA THR A 243 -40.16 -50.14 2.01
C THR A 243 -39.52 -48.85 2.52
N SER A 244 -39.77 -48.48 3.77
CA SER A 244 -39.19 -47.30 4.41
C SER A 244 -37.69 -47.14 4.16
N GLY A 245 -37.29 -45.95 3.72
CA GLY A 245 -35.91 -45.58 3.45
C GLY A 245 -35.31 -46.16 2.16
N VAL A 246 -36.10 -46.80 1.29
CA VAL A 246 -35.60 -47.40 0.04
C VAL A 246 -36.01 -46.57 -1.18
N LEU A 247 -35.08 -46.40 -2.12
CA LEU A 247 -35.32 -45.84 -3.45
C LEU A 247 -35.59 -46.95 -4.46
N THR A 248 -36.39 -46.68 -5.49
CA THR A 248 -36.78 -47.68 -6.50
C THR A 248 -37.05 -47.04 -7.87
N GLN A 249 -36.89 -47.80 -8.96
CA GLN A 249 -37.41 -47.41 -10.29
C GLN A 249 -38.73 -48.11 -10.63
N THR A 250 -39.24 -48.96 -9.73
CA THR A 250 -40.58 -49.53 -9.81
C THR A 250 -41.56 -48.56 -9.15
N LYS A 251 -42.36 -47.87 -9.96
CA LYS A 251 -43.44 -46.98 -9.51
C LYS A 251 -44.41 -47.73 -8.55
N PRO A 252 -44.74 -47.17 -7.37
CA PRO A 252 -45.82 -47.68 -6.51
C PRO A 252 -47.17 -47.80 -7.27
N SER A 253 -47.96 -48.81 -6.94
CA SER A 253 -49.07 -49.30 -7.77
C SER A 253 -50.27 -49.91 -7.05
N ALA A 254 -50.24 -50.13 -5.74
CA ALA A 254 -51.39 -50.57 -4.96
C ALA A 254 -52.17 -49.39 -4.35
N THR A 255 -53.47 -49.58 -4.13
CA THR A 255 -54.36 -48.55 -3.54
C THR A 255 -53.84 -48.04 -2.19
N GLY A 256 -53.80 -46.71 -2.01
CA GLY A 256 -53.24 -46.01 -0.86
C GLY A 256 -51.74 -45.67 -0.96
N GLU A 257 -51.00 -46.33 -1.86
CA GLU A 257 -49.59 -46.03 -2.09
C GLU A 257 -49.40 -44.66 -2.75
N GLN A 258 -48.30 -44.00 -2.40
CA GLN A 258 -47.97 -42.63 -2.78
C GLN A 258 -46.87 -42.62 -3.85
N VAL A 259 -47.19 -42.13 -5.04
CA VAL A 259 -46.18 -41.95 -6.09
C VAL A 259 -45.57 -40.56 -5.98
N GLN A 260 -44.26 -40.53 -5.76
CA GLN A 260 -43.42 -39.35 -5.83
C GLN A 260 -42.15 -39.66 -6.64
N ILE A 261 -41.83 -38.81 -7.62
CA ILE A 261 -40.51 -38.83 -8.27
C ILE A 261 -39.56 -37.98 -7.44
N VAL A 262 -38.44 -38.55 -7.03
CA VAL A 262 -37.41 -37.87 -6.22
C VAL A 262 -36.14 -37.49 -6.99
N GLY A 263 -36.06 -37.90 -8.25
CA GLY A 263 -34.92 -37.65 -9.10
C GLY A 263 -34.90 -38.56 -10.32
N TYR A 264 -33.78 -38.56 -11.04
CA TYR A 264 -33.53 -39.48 -12.15
C TYR A 264 -32.07 -39.92 -12.21
N ALA A 265 -31.83 -41.07 -12.83
CA ALA A 265 -30.49 -41.63 -12.97
C ALA A 265 -29.62 -40.84 -13.96
N LEU A 266 -28.42 -40.45 -13.52
CA LEU A 266 -27.35 -39.87 -14.35
C LEU A 266 -26.35 -40.95 -14.80
N SER A 267 -26.15 -41.97 -13.98
CA SER A 267 -25.36 -43.17 -14.26
C SER A 267 -26.03 -44.39 -13.59
N ALA A 268 -25.40 -45.56 -13.60
CA ALA A 268 -25.86 -46.70 -12.80
C ALA A 268 -25.73 -46.45 -11.27
N ASP A 269 -24.78 -45.60 -10.89
CA ASP A 269 -24.35 -45.40 -9.50
C ASP A 269 -24.77 -44.02 -8.96
N THR A 270 -25.30 -43.15 -9.81
CA THR A 270 -25.48 -41.71 -9.52
C THR A 270 -26.83 -41.23 -9.99
N MET A 271 -27.50 -40.44 -9.16
CA MET A 271 -28.76 -39.77 -9.50
C MET A 271 -28.67 -38.26 -9.27
N LEU A 272 -29.42 -37.50 -10.06
CA LEU A 272 -29.81 -36.14 -9.66
C LEU A 272 -31.01 -36.25 -8.74
N PHE A 273 -30.82 -35.93 -7.46
CA PHE A 273 -31.89 -35.75 -6.49
C PHE A 273 -32.51 -34.36 -6.69
N ASN A 274 -33.76 -34.33 -7.12
CA ASN A 274 -34.57 -33.12 -7.25
C ASN A 274 -36.04 -33.52 -6.99
N PRO A 275 -36.50 -33.45 -5.73
CA PRO A 275 -37.75 -34.06 -5.35
C PRO A 275 -38.98 -33.26 -5.82
N GLN A 276 -39.82 -33.91 -6.62
CA GLN A 276 -41.11 -33.33 -7.01
C GLN A 276 -42.05 -33.36 -5.79
N TYR A 277 -42.64 -32.22 -5.44
CA TYR A 277 -43.53 -32.11 -4.27
C TYR A 277 -44.99 -32.50 -4.54
N ALA A 278 -45.35 -32.78 -5.79
CA ALA A 278 -46.67 -33.32 -6.13
C ALA A 278 -46.71 -34.81 -5.80
N LEU A 279 -47.66 -35.21 -4.93
CA LEU A 279 -47.96 -36.61 -4.65
C LEU A 279 -49.16 -37.06 -5.48
N ILE A 280 -49.10 -38.30 -5.97
CA ILE A 280 -50.24 -38.99 -6.58
C ILE A 280 -50.52 -40.22 -5.73
N GLU A 281 -51.64 -40.20 -5.01
CA GLU A 281 -52.19 -41.39 -4.34
C GLU A 281 -52.82 -42.32 -5.38
N ILE A 282 -52.53 -43.61 -5.29
CA ILE A 282 -53.18 -44.64 -6.10
C ILE A 282 -54.53 -45.00 -5.49
N ALA A 283 -55.58 -45.01 -6.33
CA ALA A 283 -56.97 -45.31 -5.93
C ALA A 283 -57.32 -46.81 -5.96
#